data_AF-A0A8T2XK42-F1
#
_entry.id   AF-A0A8T2XK42-F1
#
_cell.length_a   1.000
_cell.length_b   1.000
_cell.length_c   1.000
_cell.angle_alpha   90.00
_cell.angle_beta   90.00
_cell.angle_gamma   90.00
#
_symmetry.space_group_name_H-M   'P 1'
#
loop_
_entity.id
_entity.type
_entity.pdbx_description
1 polymer ?
#
loop_
_entity_poly.entity_id
_entity_poly.type
_entity_poly.pdbx_seq_one_letter_code
_entity_poly.pdbx_strand_id
1 'polypeptide(L)'
;MPGPGPHLMYTMASGLALTTLTSGRFSPHHTLIYTINAFFGPDIGSFSEWLGSILGSSLQLLGSSLADYIHDPFYYILILGLPLCVLYTWVSKILLQRKLLDSVSGLPLSRRQCFLLVSAGSLSHFFLDHLFEENGHSSVYTWILSTGWWKNRAPVNPDAVFVVGFLCICLIGGFIYLNRSLYVEPYMLILM
;
A
#
# COMPACT_ATOMS: atom_id res chain seq x y z
N MET A 1 -6.43 -1.05 15.33
CA MET A 1 -5.78 -0.93 14.02
C MET A 1 -4.35 -0.50 14.24
N PRO A 2 -3.35 -1.13 13.60
CA PRO A 2 -1.95 -0.74 13.49
C PRO A 2 -1.76 0.49 12.59
N GLY A 3 -0.75 1.29 12.88
CA GLY A 3 -0.48 2.48 12.09
C GLY A 3 0.10 2.12 10.72
N PRO A 4 0.30 3.10 9.84
CA PRO A 4 0.82 2.86 8.50
C PRO A 4 2.23 2.25 8.48
N GLY A 5 3.04 2.54 9.50
CA GLY A 5 4.41 2.02 9.65
C GLY A 5 4.45 0.49 9.68
N PRO A 6 3.75 -0.17 10.64
CA PRO A 6 3.62 -1.62 10.68
C PRO A 6 3.19 -2.27 9.35
N HIS A 7 2.19 -1.72 8.66
CA HIS A 7 1.77 -2.25 7.36
C HIS A 7 2.90 -2.19 6.34
N LEU A 8 3.53 -1.02 6.18
CA LEU A 8 4.64 -0.81 5.26
C LEU A 8 5.81 -1.75 5.59
N MET A 9 6.21 -1.84 6.86
CA MET A 9 7.33 -2.67 7.29
C MET A 9 7.05 -4.15 7.02
N TYR A 10 5.87 -4.64 7.39
CA TYR A 10 5.49 -6.04 7.19
C TYR A 10 5.54 -6.43 5.71
N THR A 11 4.93 -5.63 4.84
CA THR A 11 4.86 -5.96 3.40
C THR A 11 6.15 -5.68 2.64
N MET A 12 6.92 -4.65 3.02
CA MET A 12 8.24 -4.41 2.42
C MET A 12 9.22 -5.52 2.79
N ALA A 13 9.27 -5.94 4.06
CA ALA A 13 10.11 -7.04 4.51
C ALA A 13 9.70 -8.36 3.85
N SER A 14 8.40 -8.64 3.80
CA SER A 14 7.86 -9.83 3.12
C SER A 14 8.17 -9.81 1.63
N GLY A 15 8.03 -8.64 0.97
CA GLY A 15 8.38 -8.47 -0.43
C GLY A 15 9.86 -8.71 -0.70
N LEU A 16 10.76 -8.20 0.15
CA LEU A 16 12.19 -8.48 0.07
C LEU A 16 12.49 -9.98 0.22
N ALA A 17 11.87 -10.65 1.20
CA ALA A 17 12.01 -12.09 1.37
C ALA A 17 11.54 -12.86 0.12
N LEU A 18 10.39 -12.48 -0.46
CA LEU A 18 9.89 -13.07 -1.70
C LEU A 18 10.82 -12.79 -2.88
N THR A 19 11.41 -11.60 -2.97
CA THR A 19 12.44 -11.29 -3.99
C THR A 19 13.60 -12.27 -3.86
N THR A 20 14.13 -12.50 -2.66
CA THR A 20 15.22 -13.46 -2.43
C THR A 20 14.80 -14.89 -2.76
N LEU A 21 13.66 -15.36 -2.25
CA LEU A 21 13.17 -16.72 -2.44
C LEU A 21 12.82 -17.05 -3.90
N THR A 22 12.52 -16.04 -4.70
CA THR A 22 12.16 -16.20 -6.12
C THR A 22 13.29 -15.81 -7.06
N SER A 23 14.51 -15.62 -6.55
CA SER A 23 15.68 -15.19 -7.32
C SER A 23 15.39 -13.94 -8.17
N GLY A 24 14.69 -12.97 -7.58
CA GLY A 24 14.35 -11.70 -8.23
C GLY A 24 13.10 -11.70 -9.11
N ARG A 25 12.42 -12.85 -9.31
CA ARG A 25 11.18 -12.89 -10.11
C ARG A 25 10.05 -12.07 -9.47
N PHE A 26 9.95 -12.10 -8.13
CA PHE A 26 9.20 -11.12 -7.37
C PHE A 26 10.02 -9.82 -7.28
N SER A 27 9.90 -9.01 -8.33
CA SER A 27 10.70 -7.79 -8.51
C SER A 27 10.27 -6.64 -7.57
N PRO A 28 11.08 -5.57 -7.47
CA PRO A 28 10.73 -4.37 -6.71
C PRO A 28 9.37 -3.76 -7.07
N HIS A 29 8.90 -3.92 -8.31
CA HIS A 29 7.54 -3.50 -8.71
C HIS A 29 6.45 -4.25 -7.94
N HIS A 30 6.64 -5.57 -7.73
CA HIS A 30 5.68 -6.39 -6.99
C HIS A 30 5.64 -5.94 -5.52
N THR A 31 6.81 -5.78 -4.90
CA THR A 31 6.94 -5.31 -3.51
C THR A 31 6.30 -3.94 -3.31
N LEU A 32 6.53 -2.99 -4.23
CA LEU A 32 5.95 -1.66 -4.13
C LEU A 32 4.42 -1.71 -4.18
N ILE A 33 3.83 -2.40 -5.16
CA ILE A 33 2.36 -2.46 -5.30
C ILE A 33 1.72 -3.24 -4.16
N TYR A 34 2.32 -4.35 -3.73
CA TYR A 34 1.90 -5.10 -2.55
C TYR A 34 1.87 -4.20 -1.31
N THR A 35 2.93 -3.44 -1.12
CA THR A 35 3.10 -2.54 0.03
C THR A 35 2.13 -1.38 0.03
N ILE A 36 1.93 -0.71 -1.12
CA ILE A 36 0.99 0.41 -1.22
C ILE A 36 -0.44 -0.04 -0.88
N ASN A 37 -0.84 -1.24 -1.30
CA ASN A 37 -2.18 -1.75 -1.03
C ASN A 37 -2.36 -2.27 0.40
N ALA A 38 -1.27 -2.63 1.09
CA ALA A 38 -1.33 -2.88 2.52
C ALA A 38 -1.28 -1.61 3.35
N PHE A 39 -0.65 -0.55 2.86
CA PHE A 39 -0.62 0.77 3.51
C PHE A 39 -1.96 1.48 3.41
N PHE A 40 -2.51 1.62 2.19
CA PHE A 40 -3.81 2.27 2.02
C PHE A 40 -4.96 1.35 2.43
N GLY A 41 -4.95 0.10 1.96
CA GLY A 41 -5.95 -0.89 2.35
C GLY A 41 -7.40 -0.36 2.32
N PRO A 42 -8.30 -0.97 3.10
CA PRO A 42 -9.64 -0.43 3.35
C PRO A 42 -9.67 0.99 3.94
N ASP A 43 -8.60 1.51 4.56
CA ASP A 43 -8.56 2.88 5.10
C ASP A 43 -8.84 3.97 4.04
N ILE A 44 -8.68 3.65 2.75
CA ILE A 44 -9.13 4.54 1.66
C ILE A 44 -10.65 4.79 1.69
N GLY A 45 -11.42 3.92 2.31
CA GLY A 45 -12.85 4.11 2.57
C GLY A 45 -13.09 5.33 3.46
N SER A 46 -12.30 5.51 4.52
CA SER A 46 -12.39 6.70 5.39
C SER A 46 -12.10 8.00 4.63
N PHE A 47 -11.26 7.95 3.59
CA PHE A 47 -11.06 9.10 2.69
C PHE A 47 -12.31 9.42 1.87
N SER A 48 -13.06 8.42 1.40
CA SER A 48 -14.33 8.65 0.70
C SER A 48 -15.41 9.26 1.60
N GLU A 49 -15.48 8.86 2.87
CA GLU A 49 -16.38 9.46 3.86
C GLU A 49 -15.98 10.92 4.14
N TRP A 50 -14.70 11.18 4.38
CA TRP A 50 -14.19 12.54 4.57
C TRP A 50 -14.46 13.44 3.37
N LEU A 51 -14.20 12.95 2.15
CA LEU A 51 -14.44 13.70 0.91
C LEU A 51 -15.94 13.99 0.73
N GLY A 52 -16.80 13.01 1.01
CA GLY A 52 -18.26 13.19 1.03
C GLY A 52 -18.70 14.31 1.97
N SER A 53 -18.06 14.42 3.14
CA SER A 53 -18.42 15.41 4.18
C SER A 53 -18.15 16.85 3.75
N ILE A 54 -17.18 17.05 2.85
CA ILE A 54 -16.82 18.36 2.30
C ILE A 54 -17.72 18.74 1.12
N LEU A 55 -18.15 17.75 0.33
CA LEU A 55 -18.84 17.98 -0.95
C LEU A 55 -20.36 18.07 -0.83
N GLY A 56 -20.93 17.83 0.35
CA GLY A 56 -22.34 18.09 0.67
C GLY A 56 -23.13 16.86 1.12
N SER A 57 -24.35 17.07 1.60
CA SER A 57 -25.17 16.04 2.27
C SER A 57 -25.51 14.83 1.39
N SER A 58 -25.71 15.01 0.09
CA SER A 58 -25.95 13.90 -0.86
C SER A 58 -24.71 13.05 -1.10
N LEU A 59 -23.53 13.68 -1.15
CA LEU A 59 -22.26 12.99 -1.33
C LEU A 59 -21.73 12.36 -0.04
N GLN A 60 -22.13 12.88 1.13
CA GLN A 60 -21.85 12.26 2.42
C GLN A 60 -22.43 10.85 2.49
N LEU A 61 -23.68 10.66 2.06
CA LEU A 61 -24.35 9.36 2.13
C LEU A 61 -23.71 8.35 1.16
N LEU A 62 -23.30 8.81 -0.02
CA LEU A 62 -22.51 7.98 -0.95
C LEU A 62 -21.13 7.65 -0.39
N GLY A 63 -20.44 8.62 0.21
CA GLY A 63 -19.12 8.45 0.81
C GLY A 63 -19.15 7.45 1.96
N SER A 64 -20.14 7.54 2.85
CA SER A 64 -20.31 6.58 3.95
C SER A 64 -20.65 5.18 3.44
N SER A 65 -21.58 5.03 2.49
CA SER A 65 -21.91 3.71 1.94
C SER A 65 -20.74 3.10 1.17
N LEU A 66 -19.97 3.91 0.44
CA LEU A 66 -18.78 3.44 -0.24
C LEU A 66 -17.71 3.01 0.76
N ALA A 67 -17.52 3.75 1.85
CA ALA A 67 -16.64 3.36 2.94
C ALA A 67 -17.06 1.99 3.51
N ASP A 68 -18.35 1.78 3.81
CA ASP A 68 -18.85 0.49 4.32
C ASP A 68 -18.52 -0.67 3.36
N TYR A 69 -18.71 -0.48 2.06
CA TYR A 69 -18.37 -1.52 1.07
C TYR A 69 -16.86 -1.75 0.93
N ILE A 70 -16.04 -0.69 1.02
CA ILE A 70 -14.57 -0.81 0.91
C ILE A 70 -13.98 -1.52 2.14
N HIS A 71 -14.60 -1.41 3.32
CA HIS A 71 -14.18 -2.14 4.52
C HIS A 71 -14.59 -3.62 4.51
N ASP A 72 -15.32 -4.11 3.51
CA ASP A 72 -15.52 -5.54 3.31
C ASP A 72 -14.34 -6.15 2.51
N PRO A 73 -13.68 -7.22 3.01
CA PRO A 73 -12.50 -7.79 2.38
C PRO A 73 -12.69 -8.28 0.94
N PHE A 74 -13.89 -8.75 0.59
CA PHE A 74 -14.19 -9.21 -0.75
C PHE A 74 -14.58 -8.05 -1.66
N TYR A 75 -15.41 -7.13 -1.17
CA TYR A 75 -15.83 -5.97 -1.96
C TYR A 75 -14.68 -5.00 -2.22
N TYR A 76 -13.73 -4.82 -1.30
CA TYR A 76 -12.50 -4.07 -1.58
C TYR A 76 -11.82 -4.57 -2.87
N ILE A 77 -11.62 -5.89 -2.96
CA ILE A 77 -10.93 -6.53 -4.08
C ILE A 77 -11.70 -6.30 -5.39
N LEU A 78 -13.02 -6.38 -5.35
CA LEU A 78 -13.86 -6.19 -6.54
C LEU A 78 -13.95 -4.71 -6.96
N ILE A 79 -14.20 -3.81 -6.00
CA ILE A 79 -14.44 -2.38 -6.26
C ILE A 79 -13.14 -1.69 -6.63
N LEU A 80 -12.07 -1.88 -5.84
CA LEU A 80 -10.80 -1.19 -6.03
C LEU A 80 -9.76 -2.03 -6.77
N GLY A 81 -9.75 -3.35 -6.63
CA GLY A 81 -8.79 -4.20 -7.35
C GLY A 81 -8.91 -4.09 -8.86
N LEU A 82 -10.12 -4.01 -9.41
CA LEU A 82 -10.35 -3.85 -10.85
C LEU A 82 -9.76 -2.54 -11.42
N PRO A 83 -10.12 -1.34 -10.92
CA PRO A 83 -9.53 -0.10 -11.44
C PRO A 83 -8.03 0.02 -11.09
N LEU A 84 -7.62 -0.38 -9.89
CA LEU A 84 -6.22 -0.26 -9.47
C LEU A 84 -5.30 -1.19 -10.26
N CYS A 85 -5.74 -2.36 -10.70
CA CYS A 85 -4.87 -3.24 -11.50
C CYS A 85 -4.49 -2.62 -12.85
N VAL A 86 -5.39 -1.82 -13.45
CA VAL A 86 -5.12 -1.06 -14.68
C VAL A 86 -4.14 0.07 -14.40
N LEU A 87 -4.39 0.84 -13.33
CA LEU A 87 -3.51 1.92 -12.90
C LEU A 87 -2.09 1.40 -12.61
N TYR A 88 -1.95 0.34 -11.82
CA TYR A 88 -0.66 -0.19 -11.43
C TYR A 88 0.11 -0.85 -12.57
N THR A 89 -0.59 -1.45 -13.54
CA THR A 89 0.04 -1.91 -14.79
C THR A 89 0.67 -0.72 -15.53
N TRP A 90 -0.05 0.40 -15.63
CA TRP A 90 0.45 1.62 -16.26
C TRP A 90 1.61 2.25 -15.46
N VAL A 91 1.50 2.34 -14.13
CA VAL A 91 2.58 2.82 -13.25
C VAL A 91 3.84 1.95 -13.40
N SER A 92 3.70 0.62 -13.34
CA SER A 92 4.83 -0.29 -13.51
C SER A 92 5.55 -0.07 -14.85
N LYS A 93 4.78 0.14 -15.94
CA LYS A 93 5.34 0.50 -17.24
C LYS A 93 6.14 1.80 -17.19
N ILE A 94 5.61 2.85 -16.56
CA ILE A 94 6.32 4.13 -16.44
C ILE A 94 7.59 3.97 -15.61
N LEU A 95 7.51 3.32 -14.45
CA LEU A 95 8.67 3.14 -13.56
C LEU A 95 9.79 2.36 -14.26
N LEU A 96 9.43 1.35 -15.05
CA LEU A 96 10.39 0.59 -15.86
C LEU A 96 10.99 1.47 -16.97
N GLN A 97 10.17 2.17 -17.75
CA GLN A 97 10.62 3.05 -18.85
C GLN A 97 11.53 4.18 -18.37
N ARG A 98 11.28 4.70 -17.16
CA ARG A 98 12.08 5.75 -16.53
C ARG A 98 13.29 5.20 -15.76
N LYS A 99 13.52 3.88 -15.77
CA LYS A 99 14.59 3.20 -15.03
C LYS A 99 14.57 3.54 -13.53
N LEU A 100 13.37 3.72 -12.98
CA LEU A 100 13.17 4.01 -11.55
C LEU A 100 13.11 2.74 -10.72
N LEU A 101 12.61 1.63 -11.28
CA LEU A 101 12.63 0.31 -10.64
C LEU A 101 13.01 -0.77 -11.63
N ASP A 102 13.87 -1.67 -11.19
CA ASP A 102 14.34 -2.79 -11.99
C ASP A 102 13.35 -3.97 -12.01
N SER A 103 13.48 -4.84 -13.02
CA SER A 103 12.72 -6.08 -13.15
C SER A 103 13.56 -7.11 -13.91
N VAL A 104 13.75 -8.30 -13.33
CA VAL A 104 14.54 -9.38 -13.95
C VAL A 104 14.02 -9.75 -15.35
N SER A 105 12.70 -9.68 -15.57
CA SER A 105 12.10 -9.96 -16.88
C SER A 105 12.20 -8.79 -17.88
N GLY A 106 12.55 -7.59 -17.42
CA GLY A 106 12.48 -6.37 -18.22
C GLY A 106 11.07 -5.99 -18.66
N LEU A 107 10.03 -6.64 -18.11
CA LEU A 107 8.63 -6.40 -18.45
C LEU A 107 7.89 -5.72 -17.29
N PRO A 108 6.91 -4.84 -17.60
CA PRO A 108 6.01 -4.32 -16.58
C PRO A 108 5.10 -5.42 -16.05
N LEU A 109 4.52 -5.20 -14.87
CA LEU A 109 3.54 -6.12 -14.31
C LEU A 109 2.28 -6.19 -15.16
N SER A 110 1.75 -7.40 -15.32
CA SER A 110 0.46 -7.62 -15.97
C SER A 110 -0.69 -7.17 -15.05
N ARG A 111 -1.87 -6.94 -15.65
CA ARG A 111 -3.10 -6.63 -14.89
C ARG A 111 -3.46 -7.73 -13.90
N ARG A 112 -3.27 -9.00 -14.26
CA ARG A 112 -3.50 -10.13 -13.37
C ARG A 112 -2.57 -10.10 -12.15
N GLN A 113 -1.28 -9.83 -12.36
CA GLN A 113 -0.33 -9.69 -11.25
C GLN A 113 -0.71 -8.51 -10.36
N CYS A 114 -1.04 -7.35 -10.95
CA CYS A 114 -1.45 -6.18 -10.18
C CYS A 114 -2.73 -6.46 -9.37
N PHE A 115 -3.73 -7.11 -9.96
CA PHE A 115 -4.96 -7.49 -9.27
C PHE A 115 -4.67 -8.39 -8.06
N LEU A 116 -3.85 -9.43 -8.24
CA LEU A 116 -3.44 -10.32 -7.15
C LEU A 116 -2.63 -9.60 -6.07
N LEU A 117 -1.77 -8.65 -6.44
CA LEU A 117 -0.99 -7.86 -5.49
C LEU A 117 -1.87 -6.87 -4.70
N VAL A 118 -2.88 -6.28 -5.35
CA VAL A 118 -3.90 -5.46 -4.67
C VAL A 118 -4.65 -6.32 -3.65
N SER A 119 -5.13 -7.50 -4.06
CA SER A 119 -5.80 -8.44 -3.16
C SER A 119 -4.91 -8.88 -2.00
N ALA A 120 -3.67 -9.27 -2.28
CA ALA A 120 -2.73 -9.70 -1.25
C ALA A 120 -2.41 -8.56 -0.27
N GLY A 121 -2.21 -7.34 -0.78
CA GLY A 121 -1.95 -6.15 0.03
C GLY A 121 -3.12 -5.82 0.94
N SER A 122 -4.34 -5.76 0.39
CA SER A 122 -5.54 -5.47 1.18
C SER A 122 -5.83 -6.55 2.21
N LEU A 123 -5.69 -7.83 1.86
CA LEU A 123 -5.84 -8.93 2.82
C LEU A 123 -4.76 -8.88 3.92
N SER A 124 -3.54 -8.47 3.58
CA SER A 124 -2.49 -8.26 4.58
C SER A 124 -2.83 -7.08 5.50
N HIS A 125 -3.46 -6.02 4.98
CA HIS A 125 -3.98 -4.93 5.81
C HIS A 125 -5.03 -5.45 6.78
N PHE A 126 -6.11 -6.09 6.30
CA PHE A 126 -7.14 -6.67 7.16
C PHE A 126 -6.58 -7.66 8.20
N PHE A 127 -5.61 -8.49 7.80
CA PHE A 127 -4.96 -9.42 8.71
C PHE A 127 -4.20 -8.69 9.82
N LEU A 128 -3.42 -7.66 9.47
CA LEU A 128 -2.69 -6.88 10.45
C LEU A 128 -3.64 -6.11 11.37
N ASP A 129 -4.70 -5.51 10.82
CA ASP A 129 -5.75 -4.87 11.61
C ASP A 129 -6.31 -5.82 12.64
N HIS A 130 -6.68 -7.02 12.23
CA HIS A 130 -7.24 -8.05 13.09
C HIS A 130 -6.24 -8.53 14.15
N LEU A 131 -4.97 -8.75 13.77
CA LEU A 131 -3.90 -9.19 14.67
C LEU A 131 -3.65 -8.17 15.79
N PHE A 132 -3.87 -6.88 15.52
CA PHE A 132 -3.71 -5.80 16.49
C PHE A 132 -5.05 -5.27 17.04
N GLU A 133 -6.19 -5.91 16.73
CA GLU A 133 -7.52 -5.53 17.23
C GLU A 133 -7.94 -6.22 18.53
N GLU A 134 -7.22 -7.26 18.99
CA GLU A 134 -7.45 -7.84 20.32
C GLU A 134 -6.88 -6.94 21.44
N ASN A 135 -7.73 -6.04 21.94
CA ASN A 135 -7.63 -5.34 23.23
C ASN A 135 -6.52 -4.27 23.38
N GLY A 136 -6.44 -3.33 22.44
CA GLY A 136 -5.73 -2.04 22.60
C GLY A 136 -6.35 -1.09 23.64
N HIS A 137 -6.63 -1.57 24.86
CA HIS A 137 -7.11 -0.76 26.00
C HIS A 137 -6.01 0.06 26.68
N SER A 138 -4.74 -0.11 26.30
CA SER A 138 -3.71 0.84 26.71
C SER A 138 -3.85 2.11 25.88
N SER A 139 -4.01 3.26 26.55
CA SER A 139 -4.13 4.59 25.93
C SER A 139 -2.98 4.93 24.97
N VAL A 140 -1.82 4.30 25.16
CA VAL A 140 -0.61 4.52 24.33
C VAL A 140 -0.73 3.85 22.96
N TYR A 141 -1.26 2.63 22.90
CA TYR A 141 -1.38 1.87 21.65
C TYR A 141 -2.50 2.39 20.74
N THR A 142 -3.62 2.89 21.29
CA THR A 142 -4.69 3.51 20.49
C THR A 142 -4.19 4.69 19.66
N TRP A 143 -3.23 5.47 20.19
CA TRP A 143 -2.76 6.70 19.55
C TRP A 143 -1.75 6.47 18.43
N ILE A 144 -0.85 5.50 18.59
CA ILE A 144 0.21 5.23 17.61
C ILE A 144 -0.32 4.43 16.41
N LEU A 145 -1.40 3.70 16.61
CA LEU A 145 -1.82 2.65 15.70
C LEU A 145 -3.16 2.92 14.99
N SER A 146 -4.11 3.66 15.57
CA SER A 146 -5.46 3.78 14.98
C SER A 146 -5.52 4.66 13.72
N THR A 147 -5.63 4.06 12.53
CA THR A 147 -5.93 4.79 11.28
C THR A 147 -7.37 4.64 10.77
N GLY A 148 -8.12 3.60 11.14
CA GLY A 148 -9.28 3.20 10.34
C GLY A 148 -10.68 3.24 10.97
N TRP A 149 -10.88 3.43 12.28
CA TRP A 149 -12.26 3.44 12.81
C TRP A 149 -12.45 4.29 14.07
N TRP A 150 -13.35 5.26 13.98
CA TRP A 150 -13.67 6.18 15.08
C TRP A 150 -15.18 6.26 15.26
N LYS A 151 -15.67 6.06 16.49
CA LYS A 151 -17.10 6.24 16.82
C LYS A 151 -17.58 7.70 16.71
N ASN A 152 -16.65 8.65 16.70
CA ASN A 152 -16.88 10.09 16.57
C ASN A 152 -15.90 10.65 15.51
N ARG A 153 -15.93 11.97 15.26
CA ARG A 153 -14.95 12.62 14.36
C ARG A 153 -13.53 12.19 14.71
N ALA A 154 -12.79 11.66 13.72
CA ALA A 154 -11.40 11.28 13.90
C ALA A 154 -10.60 12.46 14.48
N PRO A 155 -9.85 12.29 15.58
CA PRO A 155 -8.98 13.31 16.12
C PRO A 155 -7.74 13.43 15.23
N VAL A 156 -7.90 14.05 14.06
CA VAL A 156 -6.81 14.27 13.11
C VAL A 156 -5.83 15.27 13.72
N ASN A 157 -4.65 14.79 14.12
CA ASN A 157 -3.54 15.65 14.51
C ASN A 157 -2.70 15.97 13.25
N PRO A 158 -2.66 17.24 12.78
CA PRO A 158 -1.93 17.60 11.57
C PRO A 158 -0.42 17.36 11.69
N ASP A 159 0.17 17.48 12.88
CA ASP A 159 1.60 17.22 13.10
C ASP A 159 1.90 15.74 12.92
N ALA A 160 1.02 14.86 13.41
CA ALA A 160 1.14 13.42 13.22
C ALA A 160 1.03 13.05 11.74
N VAL A 161 0.08 13.64 11.00
CA VAL A 161 -0.05 13.44 9.55
C VAL A 161 1.22 13.87 8.83
N PHE A 162 1.80 15.01 9.18
CA PHE A 162 3.04 15.50 8.58
C PHE A 162 4.21 14.55 8.85
N VAL A 163 4.44 14.18 10.11
CA VAL A 163 5.56 13.30 10.49
C VAL A 163 5.42 11.93 9.84
N VAL A 164 4.23 11.31 9.92
CA VAL A 164 3.98 9.99 9.34
C VAL A 164 4.09 10.05 7.82
N GLY A 165 3.53 11.08 7.18
CA GLY A 165 3.63 11.30 5.74
C GLY A 165 5.09 11.44 5.29
N PHE A 166 5.88 12.25 6.00
CA PHE A 166 7.31 12.40 5.74
C PHE A 166 8.05 11.06 5.86
N LEU A 167 7.83 10.30 6.93
CA LEU A 167 8.46 8.99 7.12
C LEU A 167 8.07 8.00 6.01
N CYS A 168 6.80 7.96 5.62
CA CYS A 168 6.34 7.09 4.52
C CYS A 168 6.97 7.48 3.18
N ILE A 169 7.10 8.78 2.90
CA ILE A 169 7.79 9.29 1.70
C ILE A 169 9.27 8.89 1.72
N CYS A 170 9.95 9.04 2.86
CA CYS A 170 11.35 8.61 3.00
C CYS A 170 11.51 7.10 2.80
N LEU A 171 10.61 6.28 3.35
CA LEU A 171 10.66 4.82 3.21
C LEU A 171 10.43 4.39 1.76
N ILE A 172 9.37 4.88 1.12
CA ILE A 172 9.06 4.55 -0.28
C ILE A 172 10.14 5.09 -1.22
N GLY A 173 10.58 6.34 -0.99
CA GLY A 173 11.65 6.97 -1.77
C GLY A 173 12.99 6.24 -1.62
N GLY A 174 13.36 5.86 -0.40
CA GLY A 174 14.54 5.06 -0.12
C GLY A 174 14.48 3.68 -0.76
N PHE A 175 13.32 3.02 -0.71
CA PHE A 175 13.09 1.75 -1.40
C PHE A 175 13.32 1.88 -2.92
N ILE A 176 12.74 2.92 -3.55
CA ILE A 176 12.93 3.19 -4.98
C ILE A 176 14.39 3.49 -5.29
N TYR A 177 15.06 4.30 -4.47
CA TYR A 177 16.47 4.65 -4.66
C TYR A 177 17.37 3.41 -4.63
N LEU A 178 17.18 2.52 -3.65
CA LEU A 178 17.96 1.29 -3.50
C LEU A 178 17.69 0.26 -4.61
N ASN A 179 16.46 0.22 -5.14
CA ASN A 179 16.04 -0.73 -6.16
C ASN A 179 16.01 -0.13 -7.58
N ARG A 180 16.65 1.02 -7.75
CA ARG A 180 16.79 1.66 -9.05
C ARG A 180 17.66 0.79 -9.96
N SER A 181 17.26 0.67 -11.22
CA SER A 181 18.09 0.02 -12.25
C SER A 181 19.36 0.85 -12.47
N LEU A 182 20.47 0.43 -11.87
CA LEU A 182 21.80 0.94 -12.19
C LEU A 182 22.28 0.21 -13.45
N TYR A 183 22.79 0.95 -14.42
CA TYR A 183 23.48 0.37 -15.57
C TYR A 183 24.71 -0.39 -15.03
N VAL A 184 24.65 -1.72 -14.99
CA VAL A 184 25.85 -2.55 -14.98
C VAL A 184 26.12 -2.87 -16.44
N GLU A 185 27.13 -2.23 -16.98
CA GLU A 185 27.72 -2.59 -18.27
C GLU A 185 27.93 -4.12 -18.33
N PRO A 186 27.44 -4.84 -19.36
CA PRO A 186 27.50 -6.30 -19.43
C PRO A 186 28.90 -6.91 -19.26
N TYR A 187 29.97 -6.13 -19.39
CA TYR A 187 31.35 -6.58 -19.16
C TYR A 187 31.70 -6.81 -17.69
N MET A 188 30.94 -6.26 -16.73
CA MET A 188 31.24 -6.40 -15.29
C MET A 188 30.69 -7.71 -14.67
N LEU A 189 29.82 -8.43 -15.38
CA LEU A 189 29.28 -9.73 -14.95
C LEU A 189 30.20 -10.92 -15.28
N ILE A 190 31.30 -10.70 -16.01
CA ILE A 190 32.28 -11.75 -16.35
C ILE A 190 33.38 -11.86 -15.26
N LEU A 191 33.39 -10.98 -14.26
CA LEU A 191 34.45 -10.87 -13.25
C LEU A 191 34.00 -11.13 -11.80
N MET A 192 32.79 -11.64 -11.58
CA MET A 192 32.31 -12.15 -10.29
C MET A 192 31.90 -13.61 -10.41
#